data_AF-A0A388PEW8-F1
#
_entry.id   AF-A0A388PEW8-F1
#
_cell.length_a   1.000
_cell.length_b   1.000
_cell.length_c   1.000
_cell.angle_alpha   90.00
_cell.angle_beta   90.00
_cell.angle_gamma   90.00
#
_symmetry.space_group_name_H-M   'P 1'
#
loop_
_entity.id
_entity.type
_entity.pdbx_description
1 polymer ?
#
loop_
_entity_poly.entity_id
_entity_poly.type
_entity_poly.pdbx_seq_one_letter_code
_entity_poly.pdbx_strand_id
1 'polypeptide(L)'
;MVFVDGRWTFDWAKLEEACAQPHAKILLLCNPYNPLARVFDRVELDRLAALVRKHDLLVCSDEIHCDLVLDPQAKHTIFAAMSEDLAARTVTLMAASKTYNIAGLTCGFAIIPDANLRTRFRRIFHGLSLDQNAFGLLATEAAFDHGEPWRLECVEYLRGNLDLI
;
A
#
# COMPACT_ATOMS: atom_id res chain seq x y z
N MET A 1 -3.30 6.78 14.62
CA MET A 1 -1.97 7.42 14.67
C MET A 1 -1.95 8.42 15.81
N VAL A 2 -0.80 8.64 16.44
CA VAL A 2 -0.55 9.65 17.47
C VAL A 2 0.66 10.48 17.06
N PHE A 3 0.70 11.77 17.42
CA PHE A 3 1.83 12.64 17.11
C PHE A 3 2.77 12.69 18.31
N VAL A 4 4.01 12.23 18.12
CA VAL A 4 5.03 12.12 19.18
C VAL A 4 6.35 12.64 18.62
N ASP A 5 7.00 13.54 19.34
CA ASP A 5 8.32 14.10 19.00
C ASP A 5 8.45 14.59 17.55
N GLY A 6 7.43 15.31 17.06
CA GLY A 6 7.42 15.86 15.70
C GLY A 6 7.03 14.87 14.60
N ARG A 7 6.69 13.62 14.95
CA ARG A 7 6.37 12.56 13.99
C ARG A 7 5.05 11.88 14.33
N TRP A 8 4.19 11.70 13.33
CA TRP A 8 3.03 10.81 13.47
C TRP A 8 3.50 9.36 13.57
N THR A 9 3.04 8.55 14.51
CA THR A 9 3.33 7.10 14.57
C THR A 9 2.06 6.32 14.96
N PHE A 10 2.12 5.00 14.97
CA PHE A 10 0.99 4.18 15.43
C PHE A 10 0.72 4.40 16.92
N ASP A 11 -0.56 4.40 17.29
CA ASP A 11 -0.94 4.16 18.68
C ASP A 11 -0.79 2.66 18.93
N TRP A 12 0.41 2.25 19.33
CA TRP A 12 0.77 0.83 19.40
C TRP A 12 -0.06 0.05 20.41
N ALA A 13 -0.42 0.67 21.54
CA ALA A 13 -1.24 0.04 22.55
C ALA A 13 -2.64 -0.26 21.99
N LYS A 14 -3.28 0.74 21.38
CA LYS A 14 -4.60 0.54 20.76
C LYS A 14 -4.57 -0.41 19.57
N LEU A 15 -3.49 -0.38 18.78
CA LEU A 15 -3.34 -1.30 17.66
C LEU A 15 -3.22 -2.75 18.14
N GLU A 16 -2.40 -3.01 19.17
CA GLU A 16 -2.27 -4.35 19.74
C GLU A 16 -3.58 -4.83 20.37
N GLU A 17 -4.28 -3.95 21.11
CA GLU A 17 -5.62 -4.25 21.66
C GLU A 17 -6.63 -4.61 20.56
N ALA A 18 -6.62 -3.88 19.45
CA ALA A 18 -7.49 -4.14 18.30
C ALA A 18 -7.14 -5.47 17.61
N CYS A 19 -5.85 -5.75 17.40
CA CYS A 19 -5.39 -7.01 16.82
C CYS A 19 -5.71 -8.23 17.71
N ALA A 20 -5.77 -8.05 19.03
CA ALA A 20 -6.08 -9.11 19.98
C ALA A 20 -7.57 -9.48 20.05
N GLN A 21 -8.46 -8.70 19.44
CA GLN A 21 -9.88 -8.98 19.45
C GLN A 21 -10.19 -10.33 18.74
N PRO A 22 -11.06 -11.20 19.29
CA PRO A 22 -11.34 -12.52 18.69
C PRO A 22 -11.89 -12.46 17.25
N HIS A 23 -12.54 -11.34 16.91
CA HIS A 23 -13.13 -11.08 15.59
C HIS A 23 -12.19 -10.34 14.64
N ALA A 24 -11.01 -9.89 15.09
CA ALA A 24 -10.00 -9.34 14.18
C ALA A 24 -9.48 -10.48 13.28
N LYS A 25 -9.47 -10.22 11.96
CA LYS A 25 -9.03 -11.19 10.94
C LYS A 25 -8.13 -10.57 9.87
N ILE A 26 -8.25 -9.26 9.66
CA ILE A 26 -7.56 -8.54 8.62
C ILE A 26 -6.99 -7.26 9.22
N LEU A 27 -5.70 -7.01 9.00
CA LEU A 27 -5.10 -5.69 9.16
C LEU A 27 -5.18 -4.94 7.83
N LEU A 28 -5.86 -3.79 7.82
CA LEU A 28 -5.82 -2.86 6.70
C LEU A 28 -4.63 -1.92 6.89
N LEU A 29 -3.61 -2.09 6.06
CA LEU A 29 -2.41 -1.26 6.07
C LEU A 29 -2.47 -0.30 4.88
N CYS A 30 -2.12 0.97 5.09
CA CYS A 30 -1.92 1.94 4.02
C CYS A 30 -0.49 2.45 4.12
N ASN A 31 0.35 2.13 3.15
CA ASN A 31 1.78 2.44 3.16
C ASN A 31 2.25 2.75 1.72
N PRO A 32 2.59 4.00 1.38
CA PRO A 32 2.58 5.20 2.22
C PRO A 32 1.19 5.58 2.75
N TYR A 33 1.14 6.06 3.98
CA TYR A 33 -0.10 6.32 4.71
C TYR A 33 -0.74 7.66 4.31
N ASN A 34 -1.87 7.58 3.61
CA ASN A 34 -2.81 8.68 3.44
C ASN A 34 -3.60 8.90 4.75
N PRO A 35 -3.75 10.13 5.28
CA PRO A 35 -3.40 11.44 4.69
C PRO A 35 -2.08 12.06 5.15
N LEU A 36 -1.33 11.39 6.02
CA LEU A 36 -0.17 11.99 6.69
C LEU A 36 1.15 11.86 5.90
N ALA A 37 1.08 11.33 4.67
CA ALA A 37 2.22 11.05 3.79
C ALA A 37 3.34 10.24 4.45
N ARG A 38 3.01 9.40 5.44
CA ARG A 38 3.99 8.64 6.21
C ARG A 38 4.44 7.41 5.41
N VAL A 39 5.73 7.32 5.14
CA VAL A 39 6.38 6.06 4.77
C VAL A 39 6.83 5.38 6.06
N PHE A 40 6.35 4.16 6.32
CA PHE A 40 6.72 3.44 7.53
C PHE A 40 8.13 2.86 7.40
N ASP A 41 8.95 3.08 8.42
CA ASP A 41 10.31 2.54 8.43
C ASP A 41 10.32 1.05 8.76
N ARG A 42 11.50 0.44 8.64
CA ARG A 42 11.67 -1.00 8.85
C ARG A 42 11.28 -1.44 10.27
N VAL A 43 11.54 -0.62 11.29
CA VAL A 43 11.23 -0.93 12.69
C VAL A 43 9.72 -0.93 12.91
N GLU A 44 9.02 0.07 12.37
CA GLU A 44 7.56 0.13 12.40
C GLU A 44 6.94 -1.08 11.68
N LEU A 45 7.43 -1.42 10.49
CA LEU A 45 6.92 -2.54 9.71
C LEU A 45 7.22 -3.91 10.34
N ASP A 46 8.40 -4.12 10.94
CA ASP A 46 8.73 -5.37 11.64
C ASP A 46 7.83 -5.55 12.88
N ARG A 47 7.50 -4.46 13.59
CA ARG A 47 6.56 -4.50 14.71
C ARG A 47 5.14 -4.85 14.26
N LEU A 48 4.69 -4.29 13.14
CA LEU A 48 3.41 -4.68 12.51
C LEU A 48 3.41 -6.16 12.11
N ALA A 49 4.48 -6.63 11.48
CA ALA A 49 4.63 -8.03 11.09
C ALA A 49 4.56 -8.97 12.31
N ALA A 50 5.17 -8.59 13.43
CA ALA A 50 5.08 -9.36 14.68
C ALA A 50 3.63 -9.45 15.19
N LEU A 51 2.87 -8.34 15.17
CA LEU A 51 1.45 -8.35 15.57
C LEU A 51 0.60 -9.21 14.63
N VAL A 52 0.81 -9.07 13.32
CA VAL A 52 0.11 -9.86 12.30
C VAL A 52 0.31 -11.36 12.52
N ARG A 53 1.55 -11.80 12.80
CA ARG A 53 1.85 -13.20 13.09
C ARG A 53 1.26 -13.66 14.42
N LYS A 54 1.44 -12.87 15.48
CA LYS A 54 0.95 -13.18 16.83
C LYS A 54 -0.56 -13.45 16.86
N HIS A 55 -1.32 -12.71 16.06
CA HIS A 55 -2.77 -12.77 16.02
C HIS A 55 -3.33 -13.48 14.78
N ASP A 56 -2.47 -14.13 13.99
CA ASP A 56 -2.80 -14.82 12.74
C ASP A 56 -3.73 -14.01 11.80
N LEU A 57 -3.35 -12.76 11.57
CA LEU A 57 -4.10 -11.86 10.71
C LEU A 57 -3.71 -12.07 9.24
N LEU A 58 -4.67 -11.89 8.34
CA LEU A 58 -4.38 -11.53 6.95
C LEU A 58 -4.06 -10.04 6.87
N VAL A 59 -3.39 -9.60 5.80
CA VAL A 59 -3.10 -8.19 5.55
C VAL A 59 -3.65 -7.77 4.20
N CYS A 60 -4.31 -6.62 4.17
CA CYS A 60 -4.59 -5.89 2.94
C CYS A 60 -3.72 -4.63 2.97
N SER A 61 -2.65 -4.62 2.18
CA SER A 61 -1.70 -3.51 2.10
C SER A 61 -2.06 -2.64 0.90
N ASP A 62 -2.64 -1.47 1.14
CA ASP A 62 -2.84 -0.43 0.13
C ASP A 62 -1.54 0.35 -0.04
N GLU A 63 -0.86 0.10 -1.15
CA GLU A 63 0.44 0.67 -1.48
C GLU A 63 0.37 1.55 -2.74
N ILE A 64 -0.81 2.05 -3.08
CA ILE A 64 -1.07 2.86 -4.28
C ILE A 64 -0.22 4.15 -4.38
N HIS A 65 0.32 4.63 -3.26
CA HIS A 65 1.15 5.84 -3.18
C HIS A 65 2.66 5.55 -3.18
N CYS A 66 3.10 4.29 -3.35
CA CYS A 66 4.52 3.88 -3.23
C CYS A 66 5.49 4.65 -4.13
N ASP A 67 5.00 5.11 -5.28
CA ASP A 67 5.77 5.80 -6.32
C ASP A 67 5.77 7.33 -6.15
N LEU A 68 5.12 7.85 -5.11
CA LEU A 68 4.98 9.29 -4.80
C LEU A 68 5.65 9.65 -3.46
N VAL A 69 6.73 8.96 -3.08
CA VAL A 69 7.49 9.29 -1.88
C VAL A 69 8.28 10.58 -2.11
N LEU A 70 7.96 11.62 -1.32
CA LEU A 70 8.59 12.94 -1.44
C LEU A 70 9.88 13.06 -0.63
N ASP A 71 9.99 12.39 0.52
CA ASP A 71 11.21 12.40 1.33
C ASP A 71 12.30 11.55 0.66
N PRO A 72 13.42 12.14 0.22
CA PRO A 72 14.49 11.41 -0.46
C PRO A 72 15.23 10.42 0.45
N GLN A 73 15.10 10.55 1.78
CA GLN A 73 15.67 9.61 2.74
C GLN A 73 14.71 8.44 3.05
N ALA A 74 13.42 8.61 2.77
CA ALA A 74 12.44 7.56 2.97
C ALA A 74 12.52 6.51 1.86
N LYS A 75 12.50 5.24 2.26
CA LYS A 75 12.42 4.11 1.34
C LYS A 75 11.14 3.34 1.58
N HIS A 76 10.24 3.35 0.60
CA HIS A 76 9.06 2.49 0.63
C HIS A 76 9.49 1.02 0.67
N THR A 77 8.85 0.26 1.56
CA THR A 77 9.07 -1.17 1.69
C THR A 77 7.74 -1.87 1.47
N ILE A 78 7.69 -2.71 0.43
CA ILE A 78 6.53 -3.56 0.16
C ILE A 78 6.35 -4.52 1.33
N PHE A 79 5.21 -4.47 2.02
CA PHE A 79 5.04 -5.23 3.26
C PHE A 79 5.11 -6.75 3.00
N ALA A 80 4.49 -7.20 1.92
CA ALA A 80 4.50 -8.60 1.49
C ALA A 80 5.91 -9.11 1.14
N ALA A 81 6.83 -8.23 0.70
CA ALA A 81 8.18 -8.62 0.28
C ALA A 81 9.15 -8.82 1.46
N MET A 82 8.74 -8.51 2.69
CA MET A 82 9.61 -8.60 3.87
C MET A 82 9.91 -10.04 4.31
N SER A 83 9.06 -11.02 3.96
CA SER A 83 9.29 -12.47 4.20
C SER A 83 8.27 -13.32 3.44
N GLU A 84 8.57 -14.60 3.21
CA GLU A 84 7.64 -15.56 2.59
C GLU A 84 6.33 -15.72 3.38
N ASP A 85 6.39 -15.72 4.71
CA ASP A 85 5.20 -15.77 5.56
C ASP A 85 4.28 -14.56 5.33
N LEU A 86 4.84 -13.35 5.24
CA LEU A 86 4.06 -12.15 4.96
C LEU A 86 3.50 -12.16 3.54
N ALA A 87 4.28 -12.62 2.56
CA ALA A 87 3.82 -12.82 1.18
C ALA A 87 2.62 -13.77 1.13
N ALA A 88 2.61 -14.82 1.96
CA ALA A 88 1.54 -15.82 1.97
C ALA A 88 0.21 -15.30 2.57
N ARG A 89 0.25 -14.28 3.43
CA ARG A 89 -0.94 -13.74 4.13
C ARG A 89 -1.36 -12.33 3.68
N THR A 90 -0.68 -11.75 2.69
CA THR A 90 -0.91 -10.36 2.27
C THR A 90 -1.51 -10.27 0.87
N VAL A 91 -2.55 -9.45 0.74
CA VAL A 91 -3.02 -8.88 -0.53
C VAL A 91 -2.45 -7.48 -0.64
N THR A 92 -1.57 -7.24 -1.62
CA THR A 92 -1.02 -5.89 -1.88
C THR A 92 -1.81 -5.25 -3.01
N LEU A 93 -2.37 -4.05 -2.77
CA LEU A 93 -3.14 -3.28 -3.74
C LEU A 93 -2.28 -2.16 -4.30
N MET A 94 -2.19 -2.08 -5.63
CA MET A 94 -1.39 -1.07 -6.33
C MET A 94 -2.11 -0.63 -7.62
N ALA A 95 -1.73 0.53 -8.13
CA ALA A 95 -2.23 1.06 -9.39
C ALA A 95 -1.30 2.17 -9.91
N ALA A 96 -1.30 2.38 -11.23
CA ALA A 96 -0.68 3.56 -11.84
C ALA A 96 -1.47 4.86 -11.60
N SER A 97 -2.72 4.74 -11.13
CA SER A 97 -3.71 5.82 -11.11
C SER A 97 -3.30 7.06 -10.33
N LYS A 98 -2.67 6.90 -9.16
CA LYS A 98 -2.22 8.02 -8.33
C LYS A 98 -0.93 8.61 -8.84
N THR A 99 0.03 7.76 -9.15
CA THR A 99 1.34 8.15 -9.68
C THR A 99 1.20 9.02 -10.93
N TYR A 100 0.40 8.58 -11.89
CA TYR A 100 0.29 9.18 -13.22
C TYR A 100 -0.99 9.99 -13.46
N ASN A 101 -1.78 10.23 -12.40
CA ASN A 101 -3.04 10.99 -12.47
C ASN A 101 -4.05 10.45 -13.51
N ILE A 102 -4.15 9.13 -13.63
CA ILE A 102 -5.07 8.44 -14.57
C ILE A 102 -6.21 7.70 -13.87
N ALA A 103 -6.61 8.13 -12.67
CA ALA A 103 -7.65 7.48 -11.87
C ALA A 103 -9.02 7.36 -12.58
N GLY A 104 -9.34 8.27 -13.50
CA GLY A 104 -10.54 8.20 -14.31
C GLY A 104 -10.60 7.01 -15.28
N LEU A 105 -9.45 6.38 -15.57
CA LEU A 105 -9.36 5.20 -16.43
C LEU A 105 -9.55 3.88 -15.68
N THR A 106 -9.78 3.95 -14.36
CA THR A 106 -10.22 2.82 -13.51
C THR A 106 -9.41 1.53 -13.66
N CYS A 107 -8.07 1.64 -13.56
CA CYS A 107 -7.18 0.47 -13.54
C CYS A 107 -6.34 0.32 -12.27
N GLY A 108 -6.50 -0.83 -11.61
CA GLY A 108 -5.76 -1.22 -10.42
C GLY A 108 -5.62 -2.73 -10.34
N PHE A 109 -4.63 -3.19 -9.58
CA PHE A 109 -4.28 -4.61 -9.52
C PHE A 109 -3.92 -5.03 -8.09
N ALA A 110 -4.11 -6.32 -7.83
CA ALA A 110 -3.76 -6.95 -6.57
C ALA A 110 -2.63 -7.96 -6.79
N ILE A 111 -1.56 -7.83 -6.00
CA ILE A 111 -0.47 -8.80 -5.94
C ILE A 111 -0.74 -9.73 -4.77
N ILE A 112 -1.03 -11.00 -5.07
CA ILE A 112 -1.38 -12.03 -4.08
C ILE A 112 -0.55 -13.28 -4.37
N PRO A 113 0.63 -13.45 -3.72
CA PRO A 113 1.52 -14.59 -3.97
C PRO A 113 0.88 -15.95 -3.65
N ASP A 114 0.21 -16.08 -2.49
CA ASP A 114 -0.45 -17.33 -2.09
C ASP A 114 -1.62 -17.69 -3.01
N ALA A 115 -1.59 -18.91 -3.54
CA ALA A 115 -2.56 -19.38 -4.51
C ALA A 115 -3.95 -19.60 -3.90
N ASN A 116 -4.03 -20.02 -2.64
CA ASN A 116 -5.31 -20.26 -1.96
C ASN A 116 -6.01 -18.93 -1.66
N LEU A 117 -5.29 -17.96 -1.12
CA LEU A 117 -5.75 -16.61 -0.86
C LEU A 117 -6.18 -15.92 -2.16
N ARG A 118 -5.37 -16.02 -3.22
CA ARG A 118 -5.70 -15.48 -4.54
C ARG A 118 -6.98 -16.10 -5.11
N THR A 119 -7.17 -17.40 -4.95
CA THR A 119 -8.38 -18.11 -5.40
C THR A 119 -9.62 -17.64 -4.65
N ARG A 120 -9.53 -17.50 -3.31
CA ARG A 120 -10.62 -16.96 -2.47
C ARG A 120 -10.96 -15.52 -2.83
N PHE A 121 -9.95 -14.68 -3.05
CA PHE A 121 -10.12 -13.28 -3.47
C PHE A 121 -10.84 -13.19 -4.82
N ARG A 122 -10.36 -13.93 -5.84
CA ARG A 122 -10.97 -13.95 -7.18
C ARG A 122 -12.42 -14.41 -7.15
N ARG A 123 -12.76 -15.42 -6.33
CA ARG A 123 -14.14 -15.93 -6.21
C ARG A 123 -15.13 -14.84 -5.79
N ILE A 124 -14.73 -13.95 -4.89
CA ILE A 124 -15.57 -12.81 -4.47
C ILE A 124 -15.64 -11.79 -5.62
N PHE A 125 -14.49 -11.49 -6.25
CA PHE A 125 -14.39 -10.49 -7.30
C PHE A 125 -15.21 -10.83 -8.56
N HIS A 126 -15.29 -12.10 -8.94
CA HIS A 126 -16.11 -12.57 -10.06
C HIS A 126 -17.61 -12.24 -9.90
N GLY A 127 -18.10 -12.00 -8.68
CA GLY A 127 -19.49 -11.61 -8.43
C GLY A 127 -19.75 -10.09 -8.50
N LEU A 128 -18.71 -9.26 -8.67
CA LEU A 128 -18.80 -7.81 -8.52
C LEU A 128 -18.73 -7.03 -9.86
N SER A 129 -18.55 -7.70 -10.99
CA SER A 129 -18.45 -7.07 -12.33
C SER A 129 -17.46 -5.90 -12.40
N LEU A 130 -16.33 -6.02 -11.72
CA LEU A 130 -15.26 -5.01 -11.64
C LEU A 130 -14.22 -5.18 -12.77
N ASP A 131 -14.69 -5.51 -13.98
CA ASP A 131 -13.79 -5.73 -15.11
C ASP A 131 -13.08 -4.45 -15.51
N GLN A 132 -11.80 -4.62 -15.86
CA GLN A 132 -10.94 -3.53 -16.31
C GLN A 132 -11.32 -3.14 -17.73
N ASN A 133 -11.42 -1.84 -17.99
CA ASN A 133 -11.65 -1.36 -19.35
C ASN A 133 -10.32 -1.34 -20.15
N ALA A 134 -10.42 -1.49 -21.47
CA ALA A 134 -9.25 -1.57 -22.34
C ALA A 134 -8.34 -0.33 -22.25
N PHE A 135 -8.92 0.87 -22.08
CA PHE A 135 -8.13 2.10 -21.94
C PHE A 135 -7.36 2.14 -20.62
N GLY A 136 -7.95 1.66 -19.53
CA GLY A 136 -7.29 1.55 -18.23
C GLY A 136 -6.08 0.62 -18.27
N LEU A 137 -6.21 -0.53 -18.93
CA LEU A 137 -5.10 -1.48 -19.11
C LEU A 137 -3.96 -0.86 -19.94
N LEU A 138 -4.27 -0.31 -21.12
CA LEU A 138 -3.28 0.30 -22.01
C LEU A 138 -2.59 1.51 -21.38
N ALA A 139 -3.34 2.36 -20.67
CA ALA A 139 -2.75 3.52 -19.99
C ALA A 139 -1.85 3.10 -18.82
N THR A 140 -2.20 2.03 -18.10
CA THR A 140 -1.37 1.50 -17.01
C THR A 140 -0.07 0.91 -17.55
N GLU A 141 -0.14 0.14 -18.64
CA GLU A 141 1.03 -0.39 -19.35
C GLU A 141 1.95 0.75 -19.83
N ALA A 142 1.40 1.71 -20.58
CA ALA A 142 2.17 2.86 -21.08
C ALA A 142 2.77 3.71 -19.94
N ALA A 143 2.06 3.87 -18.83
CA ALA A 143 2.55 4.60 -17.67
C ALA A 143 3.76 3.91 -17.03
N PHE A 144 3.73 2.59 -16.87
CA PHE A 144 4.88 1.86 -16.31
C PHE A 144 6.05 1.72 -17.28
N ASP A 145 5.79 1.56 -18.58
CA ASP A 145 6.85 1.40 -19.59
C ASP A 145 7.54 2.73 -19.96
N HIS A 146 6.82 3.85 -19.89
CA HIS A 146 7.28 5.13 -20.45
C HIS A 146 7.15 6.33 -19.50
N GLY A 147 6.44 6.19 -18.38
CA GLY A 147 6.11 7.31 -17.49
C GLY A 147 7.22 7.71 -16.51
N GLU A 148 8.25 6.88 -16.33
CA GLU A 148 9.26 7.10 -15.30
C GLU A 148 9.95 8.48 -15.36
N PRO A 149 10.37 9.01 -16.53
CA PRO A 149 10.95 10.36 -16.61
C PRO A 149 10.00 11.44 -16.09
N TRP A 150 8.72 11.37 -16.47
CA TRP A 150 7.70 12.30 -16.00
C TRP A 150 7.45 12.15 -14.50
N ARG A 151 7.44 10.92 -13.98
CA ARG A 151 7.22 10.66 -12.55
C ARG A 151 8.29 11.33 -11.70
N LEU A 152 9.55 11.19 -12.09
CA LEU A 152 10.67 11.80 -11.38
C LEU A 152 10.56 13.33 -11.36
N GLU A 153 10.28 13.95 -12.51
CA GLU A 153 10.05 15.41 -12.59
C GLU A 153 8.86 15.86 -11.72
N CYS A 154 7.77 15.08 -11.73
CA CYS A 154 6.59 15.35 -10.90
C CYS A 154 6.91 15.29 -9.40
N VAL A 155 7.66 14.27 -8.95
CA VAL A 155 8.08 14.15 -7.54
C VAL A 155 8.97 15.32 -7.12
N GLU A 156 9.91 15.75 -7.96
CA GLU A 156 10.73 16.93 -7.69
C GLU A 156 9.88 18.21 -7.56
N TYR A 157 8.92 18.39 -8.47
CA TYR A 157 8.01 19.53 -8.41
C TYR A 157 7.15 19.52 -7.15
N LEU A 158 6.60 18.37 -6.76
CA LEU A 158 5.80 18.20 -5.56
C LEU A 158 6.63 18.42 -4.28
N ARG A 159 7.89 18.01 -4.27
CA ARG A 159 8.81 18.31 -3.17
C ARG A 159 9.04 19.82 -3.03
N GLY A 160 9.26 20.51 -4.14
CA GLY A 160 9.37 21.97 -4.14
C GLY A 160 8.11 22.66 -3.59
N ASN A 161 6.92 22.13 -3.86
CA ASN A 161 5.68 22.65 -3.28
C ASN A 161 5.58 22.41 -1.77
N LEU A 162 6.11 21.28 -1.27
CA LEU A 162 6.13 20.96 0.16
C LEU A 162 7.04 21.94 0.92
N ASP A 163 8.15 22.38 0.32
CA ASP A 163 9.07 23.35 0.93
C ASP A 163 8.46 24.76 1.06
N LEU A 164 7.30 25.02 0.45
CA LEU A 164 6.59 26.30 0.53
C LEU A 164 5.61 26.40 1.71
N ILE A 165 5.38 25.31 2.47
CA ILE A 165 4.44 25.24 3.60
C ILE A 165 5.14 24.93 4.91
#